data_AF-A0A822YYC9-F1
#
_entry.id   AF-A0A822YYC9-F1
#
_cell.length_a   1.000
_cell.length_b   1.000
_cell.length_c   1.000
_cell.angle_alpha   90.00
_cell.angle_beta   90.00
_cell.angle_gamma   90.00
#
_symmetry.space_group_name_H-M   'P 1'
#
loop_
_entity.id
_entity.type
_entity.pdbx_description
1 polymer ?
#
loop_
_entity_poly.entity_id
_entity_poly.type
_entity_poly.pdbx_seq_one_letter_code
_entity_poly.pdbx_strand_id
1 'polypeptide(L)'
;MVCVDGEEEVRGNQMEGAEEELERRSRFLSSLIQKKKALDQKEHKEKNERFSIQVRASDMPVALQDRAFRCAKESLDSMPKKLDSKRLALALKKEFDTSYGPAWHCIVGTSFGSYVTHSLGGFLYFSIDKIYILLFRTAVEPLDQ
;
A
#
# COMPACT_ATOMS: atom_id res chain seq x y z
N MET A 1 -18.68 69.27 30.55
CA MET A 1 -18.38 68.58 31.82
C MET A 1 -19.66 67.83 32.18
N VAL A 2 -19.79 66.52 32.06
CA VAL A 2 -18.87 65.36 32.01
C VAL A 2 -19.63 64.28 31.21
N CYS A 3 -19.05 63.78 30.11
CA CYS A 3 -18.46 62.44 29.96
C CYS A 3 -19.49 61.30 29.80
N VAL A 4 -19.51 60.81 28.55
CA VAL A 4 -19.83 59.45 28.07
C VAL A 4 -19.33 58.40 29.06
N ASP A 5 -20.05 57.30 29.25
CA ASP A 5 -19.50 55.94 29.39
C ASP A 5 -20.64 54.91 29.53
N GLY A 6 -20.98 54.28 28.41
CA GLY A 6 -21.94 53.16 28.34
C GLY A 6 -21.61 52.15 27.22
N GLU A 7 -20.41 52.22 26.63
CA GLU A 7 -20.01 51.43 25.46
C GLU A 7 -18.97 50.33 25.77
N GLU A 8 -18.92 49.83 27.00
CA GLU A 8 -18.05 48.68 27.34
C GLU A 8 -18.76 47.33 27.48
N GLU A 9 -20.10 47.28 27.47
CA GLU A 9 -20.84 46.03 27.68
C GLU A 9 -21.39 45.39 26.37
N VAL A 10 -20.90 45.83 25.20
CA VAL A 10 -21.32 45.25 23.90
C VAL A 10 -20.23 44.39 23.26
N ARG A 11 -18.97 44.54 23.70
CA ARG A 11 -17.81 43.82 23.14
C ARG A 11 -17.61 42.40 23.70
N GLY A 12 -18.19 42.08 24.86
CA GLY A 12 -18.13 40.73 25.46
C GLY A 12 -18.97 39.68 24.74
N ASN A 13 -20.21 40.02 24.34
CA ASN A 13 -21.16 39.07 23.75
C ASN A 13 -20.82 38.66 22.30
N GLN A 14 -20.09 39.49 21.54
CA GLN A 14 -19.73 39.17 20.15
C GLN A 14 -18.57 38.17 20.04
N MET A 15 -17.64 38.18 21.01
CA MET A 15 -16.52 37.22 21.04
C MET A 15 -17.00 35.82 21.42
N GLU A 16 -17.89 35.73 22.41
CA GLU A 16 -18.41 34.46 22.92
C GLU A 16 -19.21 33.68 21.85
N GLY A 17 -20.07 34.37 21.10
CA GLY A 17 -20.83 33.74 20.00
C GLY A 17 -19.97 33.31 18.81
N ALA A 18 -18.88 34.02 18.52
CA ALA A 18 -17.94 33.65 17.48
C ALA A 18 -17.11 32.42 17.88
N GLU A 19 -16.76 32.31 19.16
CA GLU A 19 -16.00 31.19 19.73
C GLU A 19 -16.84 29.90 19.77
N GLU A 20 -18.10 29.98 20.21
CA GLU A 20 -19.04 28.85 20.16
C GLU A 20 -19.25 28.32 18.72
N GLU A 21 -19.39 29.23 17.76
CA GLU A 21 -19.53 28.88 16.34
C GLU A 21 -18.25 28.25 15.79
N LEU A 22 -17.07 28.74 16.21
CA LEU A 22 -15.78 28.17 15.84
C LEU A 22 -15.63 26.74 16.37
N GLU A 23 -16.01 26.49 17.63
CA GLU A 23 -16.01 25.17 18.24
C GLU A 23 -17.00 24.21 17.55
N ARG A 24 -18.20 24.68 17.19
CA ARG A 24 -19.18 23.89 16.43
C ARG A 24 -18.60 23.45 15.09
N ARG A 25 -17.96 24.37 14.35
CA ARG A 25 -17.30 24.07 13.07
C ARG A 25 -16.12 23.13 13.23
N SER A 26 -15.30 23.31 14.27
CA SER A 26 -14.16 22.44 14.59
C SER A 26 -14.61 20.99 14.87
N ARG A 27 -15.67 20.82 15.67
CA ARG A 27 -16.27 19.50 15.95
C ARG A 27 -16.84 18.87 14.69
N PHE A 28 -17.55 19.65 13.87
CA PHE A 28 -18.12 19.17 12.62
C PHE A 28 -17.03 18.69 11.65
N LEU A 29 -15.99 19.50 11.41
CA LEU A 29 -14.84 19.13 10.58
C LEU A 29 -14.13 17.88 11.08
N SER A 30 -13.89 17.80 12.40
CA SER A 30 -13.28 16.63 13.02
C SER A 30 -14.11 15.36 12.77
N SER A 31 -15.44 15.46 12.85
CA SER A 31 -16.34 14.35 12.56
C SER A 31 -16.28 13.90 11.09
N LEU A 32 -16.18 14.85 10.15
CA LEU A 32 -16.06 14.55 8.72
C LEU A 32 -14.73 13.86 8.40
N ILE A 33 -13.63 14.33 9.00
CA ILE A 33 -12.29 13.75 8.83
C ILE A 33 -12.27 12.31 9.36
N GLN A 34 -12.81 12.08 10.56
CA GLN A 34 -12.89 10.72 11.14
C GLN A 34 -13.74 9.78 10.27
N LYS A 35 -14.89 10.27 9.76
CA LYS A 35 -15.77 9.49 8.89
C LYS A 35 -15.09 9.13 7.57
N LYS A 36 -14.34 10.06 6.96
CA LYS A 36 -13.55 9.78 5.76
C LYS A 36 -12.43 8.78 6.03
N LYS A 37 -11.66 8.94 7.12
CA LYS A 37 -10.64 7.96 7.51
C LYS A 37 -11.20 6.56 7.69
N ALA A 38 -12.37 6.42 8.34
CA ALA A 38 -13.01 5.12 8.53
C ALA A 38 -13.47 4.49 7.21
N LEU A 39 -14.01 5.29 6.27
CA LEU A 39 -14.37 4.82 4.93
C LEU A 39 -13.15 4.37 4.14
N ASP A 40 -12.09 5.18 4.13
CA ASP A 40 -10.84 4.87 3.41
C ASP A 40 -10.17 3.60 4.00
N GLN A 41 -10.17 3.45 5.33
CA GLN A 41 -9.69 2.23 6.00
C GLN A 41 -10.55 1.01 5.70
N LYS A 42 -11.87 1.17 5.63
CA LYS A 42 -12.81 0.08 5.31
C LYS A 42 -12.63 -0.39 3.87
N GLU A 43 -12.54 0.54 2.92
CA GLU A 43 -12.22 0.22 1.52
C GLU A 43 -10.86 -0.46 1.38
N HIS A 44 -9.84 -0.02 2.12
CA HIS A 44 -8.52 -0.63 2.09
C HIS A 44 -8.53 -2.05 2.67
N LYS A 45 -9.29 -2.28 3.74
CA LYS A 45 -9.47 -3.60 4.36
C LYS A 45 -10.21 -4.57 3.43
N GLU A 46 -11.33 -4.13 2.85
CA GLU A 46 -12.13 -4.93 1.92
C GLU A 46 -11.34 -5.25 0.63
N LYS A 47 -10.51 -4.32 0.13
CA LYS A 47 -9.57 -4.58 -0.97
C LYS A 47 -8.50 -5.60 -0.59
N ASN A 48 -7.94 -5.52 0.62
CA ASN A 48 -6.90 -6.45 1.06
C ASN A 48 -7.42 -7.89 1.25
N GLU A 49 -8.72 -8.04 1.55
CA GLU A 49 -9.43 -9.34 1.60
C GLU A 49 -9.84 -9.87 0.21
N ARG A 50 -9.78 -9.04 -0.84
CA ARG A 50 -10.18 -9.44 -2.20
C ARG A 50 -9.28 -10.51 -2.83
N PHE A 51 -8.03 -10.57 -2.41
CA PHE A 51 -7.01 -11.41 -3.04
C PHE A 51 -6.49 -12.44 -2.05
N SER A 52 -6.80 -13.71 -2.30
CA SER A 52 -6.34 -14.83 -1.47
C SER A 52 -4.92 -15.22 -1.86
N ILE A 53 -3.96 -14.98 -0.96
CA ILE A 53 -2.56 -15.36 -1.14
C ILE A 53 -2.31 -16.74 -0.53
N GLN A 54 -1.66 -17.63 -1.29
CA GLN A 54 -1.19 -18.92 -0.80
C GLN A 54 0.28 -19.14 -1.15
N VAL A 55 1.12 -19.32 -0.13
CA VAL A 55 2.52 -19.73 -0.33
C VAL A 55 2.56 -21.20 -0.68
N ARG A 56 3.20 -21.54 -1.80
CA ARG A 56 3.35 -22.91 -2.28
C ARG A 56 4.72 -23.47 -1.92
N ALA A 57 5.77 -22.65 -1.98
CA ALA A 57 7.11 -22.96 -1.51
C ALA A 57 7.92 -21.67 -1.33
N SER A 58 8.80 -21.61 -0.33
CA SER A 58 9.69 -20.46 -0.15
C SER A 58 10.88 -20.81 0.75
N ASP A 59 12.04 -20.24 0.47
CA ASP A 59 13.18 -20.15 1.40
C ASP A 59 13.46 -18.70 1.85
N MET A 60 12.64 -17.76 1.39
CA MET A 60 12.77 -16.33 1.61
C MET A 60 12.22 -15.92 2.99
N PRO A 61 12.85 -14.98 3.71
CA PRO A 61 12.32 -14.48 4.99
C PRO A 61 10.92 -13.85 4.85
N VAL A 62 10.09 -13.99 5.89
CA VAL A 62 8.69 -13.51 5.91
C VAL A 62 8.58 -12.04 5.51
N ALA A 63 9.48 -11.19 5.98
CA ALA A 63 9.48 -9.76 5.65
C ALA A 63 9.63 -9.48 4.13
N LEU A 64 10.41 -10.29 3.42
CA LEU A 64 10.55 -10.19 1.96
C LEU A 64 9.33 -10.80 1.25
N GLN A 65 8.74 -11.87 1.79
CA GLN A 65 7.48 -12.39 1.28
C GLN A 65 6.36 -11.34 1.34
N ASP A 66 6.24 -10.64 2.48
CA ASP A 66 5.27 -9.55 2.66
C ASP A 66 5.51 -8.40 1.68
N ARG A 67 6.77 -8.11 1.31
CA ARG A 67 7.08 -7.14 0.27
C ARG A 67 6.61 -7.63 -1.11
N ALA A 68 6.86 -8.89 -1.45
CA ALA A 68 6.39 -9.48 -2.71
C ALA A 68 4.86 -9.47 -2.81
N PHE A 69 4.16 -9.86 -1.73
CA PHE A 69 2.70 -9.89 -1.68
C PHE A 69 2.08 -8.51 -1.89
N ARG A 70 2.62 -7.50 -1.20
CA ARG A 70 2.17 -6.11 -1.34
C ARG A 70 2.42 -5.57 -2.74
N CYS A 71 3.63 -5.75 -3.28
CA CYS A 71 3.97 -5.33 -4.64
C CYS A 71 3.06 -5.99 -5.69
N ALA A 72 2.76 -7.29 -5.52
CA ALA A 72 1.86 -8.01 -6.41
C ALA A 72 0.41 -7.52 -6.32
N LYS A 73 -0.11 -7.28 -5.10
CA LYS A 73 -1.45 -6.71 -4.87
C LYS A 73 -1.59 -5.32 -5.49
N GLU A 74 -0.66 -4.42 -5.20
CA GLU A 74 -0.64 -3.06 -5.77
C GLU A 74 -0.59 -3.09 -7.30
N SER A 75 0.23 -3.98 -7.86
CA SER A 75 0.30 -4.17 -9.31
C SER A 75 -1.03 -4.66 -9.88
N LEU A 76 -1.67 -5.65 -9.27
CA LEU A 76 -2.97 -6.17 -9.69
C LEU A 76 -4.10 -5.15 -9.56
N ASP A 77 -4.11 -4.34 -8.50
CA ASP A 77 -5.10 -3.27 -8.29
C ASP A 77 -4.99 -2.16 -9.33
N SER A 78 -3.77 -1.89 -9.82
CA SER A 78 -3.53 -0.90 -10.87
C SER A 78 -3.84 -1.37 -12.30
N MET A 79 -4.20 -2.65 -12.46
CA MET A 79 -4.47 -3.25 -13.76
C MET A 79 -5.96 -3.30 -14.11
N PRO A 80 -6.31 -3.27 -15.42
CA PRO A 80 -7.67 -3.56 -15.86
C PRO A 80 -8.12 -4.97 -15.43
N LYS A 81 -9.41 -5.29 -15.60
CA LYS A 81 -9.97 -6.62 -15.26
C LYS A 81 -9.22 -7.82 -15.88
N LYS A 82 -8.45 -7.60 -16.96
CA LYS A 82 -7.63 -8.63 -17.59
C LYS A 82 -6.21 -8.60 -17.03
N LEU A 83 -5.73 -9.75 -16.57
CA LEU A 83 -4.36 -9.93 -16.12
C LEU A 83 -3.36 -9.58 -17.24
N ASP A 84 -2.42 -8.70 -16.92
CA ASP A 84 -1.20 -8.49 -17.68
C ASP A 84 -0.02 -9.14 -16.93
N SER A 85 0.23 -10.41 -17.23
CA SER A 85 1.27 -11.20 -16.57
C SER A 85 2.66 -10.59 -16.77
N LYS A 86 2.92 -9.98 -17.93
CA LYS A 86 4.21 -9.36 -18.25
C LYS A 86 4.44 -8.14 -17.37
N ARG A 87 3.42 -7.29 -17.21
CA ARG A 87 3.51 -6.10 -16.35
C ARG A 87 3.71 -6.49 -14.87
N LEU A 88 3.01 -7.51 -14.39
CA LEU A 88 3.17 -7.99 -13.01
C LEU A 88 4.56 -8.57 -12.75
N ALA A 89 5.05 -9.42 -13.66
CA ALA A 89 6.40 -9.98 -13.58
C ALA A 89 7.47 -8.88 -13.57
N LEU A 90 7.33 -7.88 -14.46
CA LEU A 90 8.25 -6.76 -14.54
C LEU A 90 8.26 -5.91 -13.26
N ALA A 91 7.09 -5.65 -12.69
CA ALA A 91 6.97 -4.87 -11.45
C ALA A 91 7.70 -5.54 -10.28
N LEU A 92 7.45 -6.83 -10.07
CA LEU A 92 8.12 -7.61 -9.02
C LEU A 92 9.63 -7.69 -9.23
N LYS A 93 10.08 -8.01 -10.46
CA LYS A 93 11.51 -8.04 -10.78
C LYS A 93 12.17 -6.69 -10.51
N LYS A 94 11.61 -5.59 -11.00
CA LYS A 94 12.18 -4.24 -10.81
C LYS A 94 12.25 -3.85 -9.35
N GLU A 95 11.19 -4.09 -8.60
CA GLU A 95 11.14 -3.80 -7.16
C GLU A 95 12.25 -4.52 -6.40
N PHE A 96 12.44 -5.80 -6.68
CA PHE A 96 13.43 -6.61 -5.97
C PHE A 96 14.87 -6.38 -6.45
N ASP A 97 15.09 -6.20 -7.75
CA ASP A 97 16.40 -5.79 -8.28
C ASP A 97 16.85 -4.46 -7.67
N THR A 98 15.95 -3.49 -7.55
CA THR A 98 16.26 -2.16 -7.02
C THR A 98 16.49 -2.20 -5.51
N SER A 99 15.68 -2.97 -4.77
CA SER A 99 15.72 -2.96 -3.30
C SER A 99 16.73 -3.94 -2.70
N TYR A 100 17.03 -5.04 -3.39
CA TYR A 100 17.81 -6.16 -2.85
C TYR A 100 18.97 -6.60 -3.75
N GLY A 101 19.22 -5.86 -4.83
CA GLY A 101 20.29 -6.11 -5.79
C GLY A 101 19.93 -7.17 -6.84
N PRO A 102 20.46 -7.05 -8.07
CA PRO A 102 20.23 -8.01 -9.13
C PRO A 102 20.96 -9.36 -8.88
N ALA A 103 20.58 -10.46 -9.54
CA ALA A 103 19.53 -10.57 -10.56
C ALA A 103 18.33 -11.38 -10.07
N TRP A 104 17.18 -10.71 -9.97
CA TRP A 104 15.89 -11.33 -9.70
C TRP A 104 15.18 -11.72 -10.99
N HIS A 105 14.41 -12.80 -10.92
CA HIS A 105 13.61 -13.32 -12.02
C HIS A 105 12.19 -13.53 -11.53
N CYS A 106 11.21 -13.21 -12.36
CA CYS A 106 9.81 -13.38 -12.02
C CYS A 106 9.07 -14.05 -13.18
N ILE A 107 8.36 -15.13 -12.89
CA ILE A 107 7.48 -15.83 -13.81
C ILE A 107 6.06 -15.71 -13.28
N VAL A 108 5.12 -15.33 -14.16
CA VAL A 108 3.71 -15.15 -13.81
C VAL A 108 2.85 -15.84 -14.86
N GLY A 109 1.89 -16.65 -14.41
CA GLY A 109 0.96 -17.33 -15.30
C GLY A 109 -0.17 -18.03 -14.57
N THR A 110 -1.16 -18.52 -15.29
CA THR A 110 -2.24 -19.35 -14.75
C THR A 110 -1.85 -20.84 -14.67
N SER A 111 -0.78 -21.23 -15.36
CA SER A 111 -0.15 -22.55 -15.28
C SER A 111 1.28 -22.46 -15.84
N PHE A 112 2.25 -23.07 -15.16
CA PHE A 112 3.62 -23.27 -15.66
C PHE A 112 4.32 -24.38 -14.87
N GLY A 113 5.33 -25.00 -15.47
CA GLY A 113 6.32 -25.83 -14.79
C GLY A 113 7.65 -25.09 -14.73
N SER A 114 8.42 -25.29 -13.66
CA SER A 114 9.74 -24.69 -13.50
C SER A 114 10.71 -25.65 -12.82
N TYR A 115 11.94 -25.71 -13.33
CA TYR A 115 13.07 -26.37 -12.69
C TYR A 115 14.24 -25.38 -12.72
N VAL A 116 14.48 -24.69 -11.60
CA VAL A 116 15.41 -23.56 -11.53
C VAL A 116 16.40 -23.74 -10.39
N THR A 117 17.65 -23.34 -10.65
CA THR A 117 18.65 -23.12 -9.61
C THR A 117 18.55 -21.67 -9.14
N HIS A 118 18.50 -21.46 -7.83
CA HIS A 118 18.36 -20.14 -7.21
C HIS A 118 19.32 -20.00 -6.05
N SER A 119 19.64 -18.76 -5.70
CA SER A 119 20.41 -18.43 -4.52
C SER A 119 19.56 -18.61 -3.26
N LEU A 120 20.19 -19.07 -2.17
CA LEU A 120 19.56 -19.24 -0.87
C LEU A 120 18.91 -17.94 -0.36
N GLY A 121 17.74 -18.09 0.27
CA GLY A 121 16.95 -17.00 0.84
C GLY A 121 16.26 -16.12 -0.20
N GLY A 122 16.32 -16.50 -1.47
CA GLY A 122 15.92 -15.70 -2.60
C GLY A 122 14.74 -16.26 -3.38
N PHE A 123 14.06 -17.30 -2.92
CA PHE A 123 13.02 -18.03 -3.65
C PHE A 123 11.64 -17.94 -2.99
N LEU A 124 10.64 -17.64 -3.81
CA LEU A 124 9.24 -17.57 -3.42
C LEU A 124 8.34 -18.01 -4.58
N TYR A 125 7.59 -19.09 -4.35
CA TYR A 125 6.51 -19.55 -5.19
C TYR A 125 5.19 -19.42 -4.45
N PHE A 126 4.28 -18.60 -4.98
CA PHE A 126 2.98 -18.34 -4.37
C PHE A 126 1.90 -18.14 -5.42
N SER A 127 0.65 -18.16 -5.00
CA SER A 127 -0.49 -17.81 -5.84
C SER A 127 -1.31 -16.68 -5.23
N ILE A 128 -1.90 -15.87 -6.11
CA ILE A 128 -2.98 -14.95 -5.81
C ILE A 128 -4.19 -15.43 -6.61
N ASP A 129 -5.19 -15.98 -5.93
CA ASP A 129 -6.33 -16.67 -6.54
C ASP A 129 -5.88 -17.75 -7.56
N LYS A 130 -6.06 -17.49 -8.86
CA LYS A 130 -5.69 -18.41 -9.97
C LYS A 130 -4.39 -18.01 -10.67
N ILE A 131 -3.67 -17.02 -10.15
CA ILE A 131 -2.44 -16.48 -10.72
C ILE A 131 -1.28 -17.03 -9.92
N TYR A 132 -0.38 -17.75 -10.57
CA TYR A 132 0.83 -18.28 -9.99
C TYR A 132 2.00 -17.34 -10.27
N ILE A 133 2.82 -17.11 -9.24
CA ILE A 133 3.95 -16.19 -9.27
C ILE A 133 5.16 -16.92 -8.69
N LEU A 134 6.22 -17.04 -9.48
CA LEU A 134 7.51 -17.56 -9.06
C LEU A 134 8.54 -16.43 -9.13
N LEU A 135 9.02 -15.99 -7.98
CA LEU A 135 10.06 -14.97 -7.82
C LEU A 135 11.32 -15.63 -7.26
N PHE A 136 12.44 -15.52 -7.96
CA PHE A 136 13.69 -16.10 -7.48
C PHE A 136 14.92 -15.26 -7.84
N ARG A 137 15.95 -15.28 -6.97
CA ARG A 137 17.25 -14.65 -7.23
C ARG A 137 18.25 -15.68 -7.76
N THR A 138 19.08 -15.28 -8.71
CA THR A 138 20.24 -16.08 -9.15
C THR A 138 21.54 -15.39 -8.74
N ALA A 139 22.60 -16.18 -8.56
CA ALA A 139 23.94 -15.63 -8.47
C ALA A 139 24.33 -15.05 -9.84
N VAL A 140 24.84 -13.82 -9.85
CA VAL A 140 25.50 -13.22 -11.00
C VAL A 140 26.91 -12.90 -10.56
N GLU A 141 27.89 -13.53 -11.18
CA GLU A 141 29.28 -13.10 -11.05
C GLU A 141 29.44 -11.88 -11.96
N PRO A 142 29.85 -10.71 -11.43
CA PRO A 142 30.25 -9.60 -12.27
C PRO A 142 31.42 -10.08 -13.14
N LEU A 143 31.27 -9.96 -14.47
CA LEU A 143 32.44 -10.04 -15.33
C LEU A 143 33.22 -8.76 -15.07
N ASP A 144 34.33 -8.86 -14.35
CA ASP A 144 35.29 -7.76 -14.23
C ASP A 144 35.71 -7.38 -15.66
N GLN A 145 35.29 -6.19 -16.11
CA GLN A 145 35.60 -5.60 -17.42
C GLN A 145 36.78 -4.65 -17.30
#